data_AF-A0A6F9A6B4-F1
#
_entry.id   AF-A0A6F9A6B4-F1
#
_cell.length_a   1.000
_cell.length_b   1.000
_cell.length_c   1.000
_cell.angle_alpha   90.00
_cell.angle_beta   90.00
_cell.angle_gamma   90.00
#
_symmetry.space_group_name_H-M   'P 1'
#
loop_
_entity.id
_entity.type
_entity.pdbx_description
1 polymer ?
#
loop_
_entity_poly.entity_id
_entity_poly.type
_entity_poly.pdbx_seq_one_letter_code
_entity_poly.pdbx_strand_id
1 'polypeptide(L)'
;MDDKVFTKELDQWVEQLNECKQLSENQVRTLCEKAKEILTKESNVQEVRCPVTVCGDVHGQFHDLMELFRIGGKSPDTNYLFMGDYVDRGYYSVETVSLLVRYPKRITILRGNHESRQITQVYGFYDECLRKYGNANGPMCDLLWSDPDDRGGWGISPRGAGYTFGQDISETFNHANGLTLVSRAHQLVMEFDPAPRRGEPHVTRRTPDYFL
;
A
#
# COMPACT_ATOMS: atom_id res chain seq x y z
N MET A 1 -18.13 -21.79 -11.07
CA MET A 1 -16.89 -22.37 -10.53
C MET A 1 -17.06 -22.38 -9.02
N ASP A 2 -16.91 -23.52 -8.35
CA ASP A 2 -17.17 -23.62 -6.91
C ASP A 2 -16.23 -22.71 -6.10
N ASP A 3 -16.77 -21.86 -5.23
CA ASP A 3 -16.00 -20.92 -4.40
C ASP A 3 -14.91 -21.61 -3.56
N LYS A 4 -15.14 -22.87 -3.18
CA LYS A 4 -14.17 -23.69 -2.45
C LYS A 4 -12.96 -24.09 -3.29
N VAL A 5 -13.16 -24.39 -4.57
CA VAL A 5 -12.06 -24.76 -5.49
C VAL A 5 -11.20 -23.54 -5.77
N PHE A 6 -11.84 -22.38 -5.99
CA PHE A 6 -11.14 -21.13 -6.23
C PHE A 6 -10.35 -20.64 -4.99
N THR A 7 -10.90 -20.82 -3.78
CA THR A 7 -10.16 -20.52 -2.55
C THR A 7 -8.90 -21.37 -2.42
N LYS A 8 -8.97 -22.66 -2.78
CA LYS A 8 -7.82 -23.57 -2.73
C LYS A 8 -6.73 -23.19 -3.74
N GLU A 9 -7.10 -22.81 -4.97
CA GLU A 9 -6.12 -22.30 -5.95
C GLU A 9 -5.44 -21.03 -5.46
N LEU A 10 -6.21 -20.11 -4.88
CA LEU A 10 -5.68 -18.88 -4.34
C LEU A 10 -4.71 -19.08 -3.16
N ASP A 11 -4.90 -20.12 -2.35
CA ASP A 11 -3.97 -20.47 -1.28
C ASP A 11 -2.66 -21.03 -1.83
N GLN A 12 -2.70 -21.78 -2.94
CA GLN A 12 -1.48 -22.22 -3.63
C GLN A 12 -0.72 -21.03 -4.23
N TRP A 13 -1.41 -20.02 -4.74
CA TRP A 13 -0.76 -18.80 -5.25
C TRP A 13 -0.06 -18.03 -4.14
N VAL A 14 -0.63 -18.02 -2.93
CA VAL A 14 0.03 -17.47 -1.73
C VAL A 14 1.30 -18.23 -1.39
N GLU A 15 1.24 -19.56 -1.36
CA GLU A 15 2.42 -20.38 -1.08
C GLU A 15 3.54 -20.12 -2.10
N GLN A 16 3.19 -20.05 -3.38
CA GLN A 16 4.11 -19.70 -4.47
C GLN A 16 4.72 -18.30 -4.26
N LEU A 17 3.89 -17.30 -3.94
CA LEU A 17 4.36 -15.93 -3.70
C LEU A 17 5.24 -15.84 -2.46
N ASN A 18 4.95 -16.59 -1.39
CA ASN A 18 5.77 -16.65 -0.18
C ASN A 18 7.17 -17.21 -0.45
N GLU A 19 7.32 -18.05 -1.49
CA GLU A 19 8.61 -18.51 -2.01
C GLU A 19 9.29 -17.49 -2.95
N CYS A 20 8.74 -16.27 -3.05
CA CYS A 20 9.19 -15.20 -3.94
C CYS A 20 9.18 -15.62 -5.42
N LYS A 21 8.15 -16.39 -5.83
CA LYS A 21 7.95 -16.79 -7.22
C LYS A 21 6.78 -16.03 -7.82
N GLN A 22 7.04 -15.32 -8.93
CA GLN A 22 6.00 -14.60 -9.66
C GLN A 22 4.88 -15.54 -10.13
N LEU A 23 3.64 -15.04 -10.15
CA LEU A 23 2.51 -15.71 -10.79
C LEU A 23 2.61 -15.55 -12.32
N SER A 24 1.98 -16.46 -13.07
CA SER A 24 1.83 -16.31 -14.52
C SER A 24 0.92 -15.14 -14.89
N GLU A 25 1.04 -14.62 -16.11
CA GLU A 25 0.24 -13.47 -16.56
C GLU A 25 -1.27 -13.72 -16.42
N ASN A 26 -1.74 -14.94 -16.73
CA ASN A 26 -3.16 -15.31 -16.60
C ASN A 26 -3.65 -15.33 -15.14
N GLN A 27 -2.80 -15.78 -14.21
CA GLN A 27 -3.10 -15.75 -12.78
C GLN A 27 -3.15 -14.31 -12.28
N VAL A 28 -2.18 -13.47 -12.67
CA VAL A 28 -2.17 -12.03 -12.34
C VAL A 28 -3.41 -11.34 -12.91
N ARG A 29 -3.81 -11.65 -14.15
CA ARG A 29 -5.04 -11.14 -14.77
C ARG A 29 -6.26 -11.45 -13.92
N THR A 30 -6.43 -12.71 -13.55
CA THR A 30 -7.55 -13.17 -12.72
C THR A 30 -7.57 -12.49 -11.36
N LEU A 31 -6.39 -12.32 -10.75
CA LEU A 31 -6.22 -11.64 -9.47
C LEU A 31 -6.59 -10.16 -9.55
N CYS A 32 -6.12 -9.46 -10.59
CA CYS A 32 -6.39 -8.03 -10.79
C CYS A 32 -7.86 -7.77 -11.08
N GLU A 33 -8.53 -8.59 -11.89
CA GLU A 33 -9.97 -8.42 -12.13
C GLU A 33 -10.78 -8.55 -10.83
N LYS A 34 -10.43 -9.51 -9.97
CA LYS A 34 -11.07 -9.65 -8.65
C LYS A 34 -10.74 -8.50 -7.71
N ALA A 35 -9.51 -8.00 -7.74
CA ALA A 35 -9.14 -6.82 -6.97
C ALA A 35 -9.94 -5.59 -7.43
N LYS A 36 -10.08 -5.36 -8.75
CA LYS A 36 -10.93 -4.29 -9.30
C LYS A 36 -12.37 -4.40 -8.82
N GLU A 37 -12.97 -5.59 -8.83
CA GLU A 37 -14.34 -5.82 -8.36
C GLU A 37 -14.55 -5.46 -6.87
N ILE A 38 -13.49 -5.56 -6.06
CA ILE A 38 -13.50 -5.23 -4.63
C ILE A 38 -13.26 -3.73 -4.45
N LEU A 39 -12.15 -3.22 -5.00
CA LEU A 39 -11.72 -1.83 -4.84
C LEU A 39 -12.73 -0.83 -5.43
N THR A 40 -13.46 -1.19 -6.50
CA THR A 40 -14.52 -0.33 -7.08
C THR A 40 -15.70 -0.13 -6.12
N LYS A 41 -15.87 -1.01 -5.14
CA LYS A 41 -16.92 -0.91 -4.12
C LYS A 41 -16.45 -0.19 -2.85
N GLU A 42 -15.14 0.06 -2.72
CA GLU A 42 -14.56 0.75 -1.58
C GLU A 42 -14.73 2.27 -1.73
N SER A 43 -14.81 2.95 -0.59
CA SER A 43 -14.94 4.41 -0.55
C SER A 43 -13.57 5.07 -0.71
N ASN A 44 -13.51 6.25 -1.34
CA ASN A 44 -12.30 7.08 -1.36
C ASN A 44 -11.77 7.38 0.06
N VAL A 45 -12.68 7.43 1.04
CA VAL A 45 -12.36 7.45 2.47
C VAL A 45 -12.82 6.12 3.06
N GLN A 46 -11.92 5.15 3.08
CA GLN A 46 -12.22 3.78 3.52
C GLN A 46 -12.18 3.68 5.05
N GLU A 47 -13.29 3.29 5.66
CA GLU A 47 -13.36 3.01 7.09
C GLU A 47 -12.61 1.71 7.42
N VAL A 48 -11.74 1.75 8.43
CA VAL A 48 -10.97 0.60 8.91
C VAL A 48 -11.17 0.46 10.42
N ARG A 49 -11.53 -0.75 10.86
CA ARG A 49 -11.75 -1.04 12.29
C ARG A 49 -10.45 -1.46 12.97
N CYS A 50 -10.24 -0.98 14.19
CA CYS A 50 -9.16 -1.46 15.05
C CYS A 50 -9.49 -2.85 15.66
N PRO A 51 -8.49 -3.66 16.06
CA PRO A 51 -7.04 -3.41 15.94
C PRO A 51 -6.54 -3.54 14.50
N VAL A 52 -5.60 -2.67 14.11
CA VAL A 52 -4.96 -2.65 12.78
C VAL A 52 -3.50 -2.23 12.90
N THR A 53 -2.64 -2.86 12.11
CA THR A 53 -1.24 -2.47 11.92
C THR A 53 -1.13 -1.58 10.70
N VAL A 54 -0.64 -0.35 10.87
CA VAL A 54 -0.47 0.61 9.77
C VAL A 54 0.95 0.51 9.20
N CYS A 55 1.07 0.45 7.88
CA CYS A 55 2.32 0.22 7.15
C CYS A 55 2.54 1.32 6.10
N GLY A 56 3.77 1.82 5.98
CA GLY A 56 4.19 2.79 4.98
C GLY A 56 4.72 2.15 3.70
N ASP A 57 5.60 2.89 3.02
CA ASP A 57 6.21 2.54 1.72
C ASP A 57 6.88 1.16 1.76
N VAL A 58 6.69 0.36 0.69
CA VAL A 58 7.29 -0.98 0.54
C VAL A 58 8.27 -1.03 -0.63
N HIS A 59 8.01 -0.34 -1.74
CA HIS A 59 8.91 -0.20 -2.89
C HIS A 59 9.52 -1.51 -3.39
N GLY A 60 8.70 -2.54 -3.60
CA GLY A 60 9.14 -3.83 -4.14
C GLY A 60 10.16 -4.56 -3.26
N GLN A 61 10.31 -4.19 -1.99
CA GLN A 61 11.16 -4.86 -1.01
C GLN A 61 10.45 -6.07 -0.39
N PHE A 62 10.24 -7.11 -1.21
CA PHE A 62 9.41 -8.26 -0.82
C PHE A 62 9.91 -9.00 0.44
N HIS A 63 11.23 -9.13 0.62
CA HIS A 63 11.77 -9.78 1.81
C HIS A 63 11.50 -9.00 3.09
N ASP A 64 11.53 -7.66 3.01
CA ASP A 64 11.20 -6.79 4.14
C ASP A 64 9.70 -6.80 4.43
N LEU A 65 8.85 -6.93 3.41
CA LEU A 65 7.42 -7.18 3.59
C LEU A 65 7.14 -8.49 4.33
N MET A 66 7.86 -9.57 4.00
CA MET A 66 7.73 -10.84 4.71
C MET A 66 8.18 -10.73 6.18
N GLU A 67 9.22 -9.95 6.44
CA GLU A 67 9.67 -9.63 7.80
C GLU A 67 8.63 -8.79 8.56
N LEU A 68 8.01 -7.81 7.89
CA LEU A 68 6.91 -7.03 8.45
C LEU A 68 5.75 -7.94 8.88
N PHE A 69 5.36 -8.92 8.07
CA PHE A 69 4.34 -9.90 8.47
C PHE A 69 4.80 -10.84 9.59
N ARG A 70 6.10 -11.13 9.70
CA ARG A 70 6.66 -11.91 10.80
C ARG A 70 6.58 -11.15 12.14
N ILE A 71 6.81 -9.84 12.11
CA ILE A 71 6.77 -8.96 13.29
C ILE A 71 5.33 -8.58 13.66
N GLY A 72 4.53 -8.16 12.68
CA GLY A 72 3.16 -7.70 12.88
C GLY A 72 2.17 -8.82 13.18
N GLY A 73 2.50 -10.06 12.81
CA GLY A 73 1.63 -11.23 12.97
C GLY A 73 1.06 -11.68 11.62
N LYS A 74 0.94 -13.01 11.45
CA LYS A 74 0.44 -13.58 10.18
C LYS A 74 -1.06 -13.31 10.02
N SER A 75 -1.48 -13.11 8.77
CA SER A 75 -2.88 -13.28 8.37
C SER A 75 -3.32 -14.72 8.69
N PRO A 76 -4.52 -14.96 9.25
CA PRO A 76 -5.66 -14.05 9.37
C PRO A 76 -5.80 -13.31 10.70
N ASP A 77 -4.84 -13.44 11.63
CA ASP A 77 -5.01 -13.00 13.02
C ASP A 77 -4.84 -11.48 13.20
N THR A 78 -4.16 -10.82 12.25
CA THR A 78 -3.87 -9.38 12.27
C THR A 78 -4.45 -8.68 11.05
N ASN A 79 -5.06 -7.52 11.25
CA ASN A 79 -5.50 -6.65 10.15
C ASN A 79 -4.39 -5.64 9.81
N TYR A 80 -4.23 -5.32 8.54
CA TYR A 80 -3.23 -4.38 8.04
C TYR A 80 -3.87 -3.24 7.25
N LEU A 81 -3.29 -2.05 7.37
CA LEU A 81 -3.57 -0.89 6.53
C LEU A 81 -2.26 -0.43 5.89
N PHE A 82 -2.11 -0.62 4.58
CA PHE A 82 -0.96 -0.08 3.85
C PHE A 82 -1.30 1.24 3.20
N MET A 83 -0.37 2.19 3.30
CA MET A 83 -0.54 3.58 2.90
C MET A 83 -0.03 3.90 1.47
N GLY A 84 0.24 2.89 0.64
CA GLY A 84 0.70 3.05 -0.75
C GLY A 84 2.19 2.79 -0.96
N ASP A 85 2.68 3.10 -2.16
CA ASP A 85 4.07 2.96 -2.60
C ASP A 85 4.59 1.51 -2.47
N TYR A 86 3.87 0.60 -3.13
CA TYR A 86 4.17 -0.83 -3.19
C TYR A 86 5.22 -1.18 -4.23
N VAL A 87 5.26 -0.40 -5.31
CA VAL A 87 6.04 -0.67 -6.51
C VAL A 87 7.23 0.28 -6.65
N ASP A 88 8.05 0.02 -7.68
CA ASP A 88 9.28 0.73 -8.03
C ASP A 88 10.42 0.55 -7.03
N ARG A 89 11.64 0.92 -7.48
CA ARG A 89 12.93 0.88 -6.76
C ARG A 89 13.44 -0.53 -6.39
N GLY A 90 12.58 -1.39 -5.85
CA GLY A 90 12.86 -2.80 -5.60
C GLY A 90 12.68 -3.68 -6.83
N TYR A 91 13.13 -4.93 -6.73
CA TYR A 91 13.09 -5.91 -7.83
C TYR A 91 11.86 -6.85 -7.83
N TYR A 92 11.04 -6.74 -6.77
CA TYR A 92 9.96 -7.67 -6.47
C TYR A 92 8.62 -6.95 -6.28
N SER A 93 8.38 -5.90 -7.06
CA SER A 93 7.14 -5.13 -7.04
C SER A 93 5.93 -6.00 -7.44
N VAL A 94 6.13 -6.88 -8.43
CA VAL A 94 5.09 -7.78 -8.93
C VAL A 94 4.62 -8.75 -7.85
N GLU A 95 5.54 -9.38 -7.13
CA GLU A 95 5.25 -10.30 -6.03
C GLU A 95 4.61 -9.57 -4.86
N THR A 96 5.11 -8.36 -4.55
CA THR A 96 4.59 -7.48 -3.49
C THR A 96 3.11 -7.16 -3.71
N VAL A 97 2.76 -6.61 -4.87
CA VAL A 97 1.37 -6.25 -5.19
C VAL A 97 0.48 -7.49 -5.23
N SER A 98 0.96 -8.58 -5.86
CA SER A 98 0.20 -9.84 -5.95
C SER A 98 -0.15 -10.41 -4.56
N LEU A 99 0.77 -10.31 -3.60
CA LEU A 99 0.55 -10.82 -2.25
C LEU A 99 -0.45 -9.95 -1.47
N LEU A 100 -0.38 -8.62 -1.61
CA LEU A 100 -1.24 -7.70 -0.86
C LEU A 100 -2.72 -7.79 -1.29
N VAL A 101 -2.98 -7.81 -2.60
CA VAL A 101 -4.35 -7.83 -3.15
C VAL A 101 -5.11 -9.13 -2.86
N ARG A 102 -4.39 -10.17 -2.43
CA ARG A 102 -4.96 -11.49 -2.12
C ARG A 102 -5.75 -11.51 -0.81
N TYR A 103 -5.52 -10.57 0.11
CA TYR A 103 -6.15 -10.57 1.43
C TYR A 103 -7.14 -9.40 1.64
N PRO A 104 -8.12 -9.19 0.77
CA PRO A 104 -8.99 -8.00 0.78
C PRO A 104 -9.84 -7.85 2.05
N LYS A 105 -10.10 -8.94 2.78
CA LYS A 105 -10.86 -8.90 4.05
C LYS A 105 -10.01 -8.49 5.26
N ARG A 106 -8.69 -8.49 5.13
CA ARG A 106 -7.74 -8.31 6.25
C ARG A 106 -6.73 -7.20 5.99
N ILE A 107 -6.46 -6.92 4.73
CA ILE A 107 -5.53 -5.90 4.28
C ILE A 107 -6.33 -4.86 3.52
N THR A 108 -6.32 -3.65 4.04
CA THR A 108 -6.75 -2.45 3.30
C THR A 108 -5.52 -1.85 2.64
N ILE A 109 -5.60 -1.59 1.33
CA ILE A 109 -4.52 -0.98 0.55
C ILE A 109 -4.97 0.39 0.08
N LEU A 110 -4.20 1.42 0.41
CA LEU A 110 -4.39 2.77 -0.12
C LEU A 110 -3.45 2.99 -1.31
N ARG A 111 -3.70 4.03 -2.09
CA ARG A 111 -2.89 4.37 -3.25
C ARG A 111 -1.81 5.38 -2.89
N GLY A 112 -0.56 5.08 -3.23
CA GLY A 112 0.57 5.99 -3.18
C GLY A 112 0.83 6.66 -4.52
N ASN A 113 1.86 7.50 -4.60
CA ASN A 113 2.20 8.22 -5.84
C ASN A 113 2.95 7.32 -6.84
N HIS A 114 3.59 6.26 -6.36
CA HIS A 114 4.25 5.26 -7.21
C HIS A 114 3.24 4.35 -7.93
N GLU A 115 1.98 4.29 -7.47
CA GLU A 115 0.88 3.66 -8.20
C GLU A 115 0.32 4.60 -9.28
N SER A 116 1.20 5.06 -10.18
CA SER A 116 0.84 5.90 -11.32
C SER A 116 1.67 5.57 -12.55
N ARG A 117 1.08 5.73 -13.73
CA ARG A 117 1.73 5.38 -15.01
C ARG A 117 2.99 6.19 -15.26
N GLN A 118 2.99 7.46 -14.89
CA GLN A 118 4.12 8.37 -15.13
C GLN A 118 5.33 7.99 -14.29
N ILE A 119 5.12 7.61 -13.02
CA ILE A 119 6.22 7.26 -12.11
C ILE A 119 6.77 5.87 -12.45
N THR A 120 5.90 4.86 -12.58
CA THR A 120 6.32 3.48 -12.86
C THR A 120 7.13 3.28 -14.14
N GLN A 121 6.93 4.14 -15.15
CA GLN A 121 7.71 4.14 -16.40
C GLN A 121 9.18 4.56 -16.21
N VAL A 122 9.48 5.27 -15.13
CA VAL A 122 10.81 5.84 -14.89
C VAL A 122 11.52 5.13 -13.73
N TYR A 123 10.77 4.63 -12.74
CA TYR A 123 11.32 4.16 -11.48
C TYR A 123 11.40 2.63 -11.32
N GLY A 124 11.12 1.89 -12.40
CA GLY A 124 11.55 0.50 -12.57
C GLY A 124 10.43 -0.54 -12.65
N PHE A 125 9.20 -0.22 -12.23
CA PHE A 125 8.11 -1.19 -12.28
C PHE A 125 7.74 -1.60 -13.72
N TYR A 126 7.73 -0.64 -14.66
CA TYR A 126 7.48 -0.92 -16.08
C TYR A 126 8.50 -1.93 -16.63
N ASP A 127 9.78 -1.71 -16.35
CA ASP A 127 10.87 -2.59 -16.78
C ASP A 127 10.81 -3.96 -16.10
N GLU A 128 10.38 -3.99 -14.83
CA GLU A 128 10.13 -5.24 -14.10
C GLU A 128 9.04 -6.07 -14.78
N CYS A 129 7.90 -5.47 -15.11
CA CYS A 129 6.81 -6.15 -15.82
C CYS A 129 7.27 -6.64 -17.20
N LEU A 130 7.97 -5.81 -17.97
CA LEU A 130 8.49 -6.18 -19.29
C LEU A 130 9.45 -7.38 -19.20
N ARG A 131 10.36 -7.38 -18.22
CA ARG A 131 11.30 -8.48 -18.01
C ARG A 131 10.62 -9.77 -17.56
N LYS A 132 9.59 -9.69 -16.71
CA LYS A 132 8.91 -10.85 -16.12
C LYS A 132 7.82 -11.45 -17.02
N TYR A 133 7.16 -10.62 -17.83
CA TYR A 133 5.98 -11.02 -18.62
C TYR A 133 6.13 -10.79 -20.12
N GLY A 134 7.21 -10.14 -20.57
CA GLY A 134 7.42 -9.81 -21.99
C GLY A 134 6.52 -8.68 -22.50
N ASN A 135 5.65 -8.12 -21.65
CA ASN A 135 4.82 -6.96 -21.93
C ASN A 135 4.58 -6.15 -20.64
N ALA A 136 4.38 -4.83 -20.82
CA ALA A 136 4.14 -3.91 -19.71
C ALA A 136 2.74 -3.25 -19.77
N ASN A 137 1.88 -3.68 -20.69
CA ASN A 137 0.46 -3.31 -20.74
C ASN A 137 -0.39 -4.41 -20.06
N GLY A 138 0.11 -4.88 -18.92
CA GLY A 138 -0.46 -6.01 -18.20
C GLY A 138 -1.57 -5.60 -17.23
N PRO A 139 -2.38 -6.57 -16.78
CA PRO A 139 -3.51 -6.34 -15.87
C PRO A 139 -3.11 -5.70 -14.53
N MET A 140 -1.86 -5.89 -14.09
CA MET A 140 -1.32 -5.24 -12.88
C MET A 140 -1.10 -3.74 -13.09
N CYS A 141 -0.68 -3.32 -14.28
CA CYS A 141 -0.57 -1.90 -14.61
C CYS A 141 -1.96 -1.24 -14.62
N ASP A 142 -2.96 -1.91 -15.18
CA ASP A 142 -4.35 -1.41 -15.16
C ASP A 142 -4.89 -1.24 -13.74
N LEU A 143 -4.57 -2.18 -12.84
CA LEU A 143 -4.98 -2.11 -11.43
C LEU A 143 -4.38 -0.89 -10.72
N LEU A 144 -3.10 -0.59 -10.98
CA LEU A 144 -2.38 0.48 -10.28
C LEU A 144 -2.60 1.86 -10.91
N TRP A 145 -2.90 1.95 -12.21
CA TRP A 145 -2.95 3.22 -12.95
C TRP A 145 -4.38 3.75 -13.18
N SER A 146 -5.40 3.09 -12.65
CA SER A 146 -6.80 3.55 -12.78
C SER A 146 -7.14 4.59 -11.70
N ASP A 147 -7.50 5.81 -12.11
CA ASP A 147 -7.85 6.95 -11.25
C ASP A 147 -9.38 7.21 -11.22
N PRO A 148 -10.01 7.42 -10.04
CA PRO A 148 -11.25 8.20 -9.91
C PRO A 148 -10.96 9.71 -9.75
N ASP A 149 -11.70 10.57 -10.45
CA ASP A 149 -11.51 12.04 -10.54
C ASP A 149 -12.58 12.80 -9.73
N ASP A 150 -12.19 13.88 -9.06
CA ASP A 150 -12.97 15.10 -8.80
C ASP A 150 -12.12 16.07 -7.93
N ARG A 151 -11.78 17.24 -8.47
CA ARG A 151 -10.73 18.14 -7.94
C ARG A 151 -11.21 19.28 -7.03
N GLY A 152 -10.33 19.70 -6.10
CA GLY A 152 -10.26 21.08 -5.58
C GLY A 152 -9.16 21.42 -4.52
N GLY A 153 -8.09 22.13 -4.95
CA GLY A 153 -7.36 23.23 -4.24
C GLY A 153 -6.31 22.97 -3.13
N TRP A 154 -5.09 23.55 -3.27
CA TRP A 154 -3.94 23.55 -2.30
C TRP A 154 -2.75 24.49 -2.81
N GLY A 155 -1.59 24.65 -2.11
CA GLY A 155 -0.41 25.52 -2.47
C GLY A 155 1.03 24.91 -2.52
N ILE A 156 1.85 25.20 -3.57
CA ILE A 156 2.80 24.32 -4.35
C ILE A 156 3.93 23.57 -3.57
N SER A 157 4.08 22.26 -3.82
CA SER A 157 5.17 21.40 -3.30
C SER A 157 6.50 21.55 -4.05
N PRO A 158 7.65 21.44 -3.35
CA PRO A 158 8.99 21.48 -3.95
C PRO A 158 9.35 20.23 -4.76
N ARG A 159 8.56 19.15 -4.68
CA ARG A 159 8.75 17.93 -5.48
C ARG A 159 8.21 18.06 -6.92
N GLY A 160 7.71 19.25 -7.29
CA GLY A 160 7.11 19.52 -8.60
C GLY A 160 5.66 19.06 -8.75
N ALA A 161 5.10 18.39 -7.72
CA ALA A 161 3.70 17.98 -7.63
C ALA A 161 3.24 17.90 -6.16
N GLY A 162 1.97 18.19 -5.89
CA GLY A 162 1.39 18.23 -4.54
C GLY A 162 1.66 19.54 -3.81
N TYR A 163 1.53 19.54 -2.48
CA TYR A 163 1.51 20.74 -1.64
C TYR A 163 2.08 20.48 -0.23
N THR A 164 2.68 21.46 0.42
CA THR A 164 3.20 21.33 1.81
C THR A 164 2.24 22.01 2.79
N PHE A 165 2.00 21.39 3.95
CA PHE A 165 1.15 21.93 5.01
C PHE A 165 1.87 21.93 6.36
N GLY A 166 1.61 22.95 7.18
CA GLY A 166 2.21 23.12 8.52
C GLY A 166 1.36 22.49 9.63
N GLN A 167 1.91 22.46 10.85
CA GLN A 167 1.23 21.92 12.05
C GLN A 167 -0.13 22.59 12.31
N ASP A 168 -0.22 23.90 12.12
CA ASP A 168 -1.44 24.69 12.24
C ASP A 168 -2.56 24.19 11.31
N ILE A 169 -2.20 23.77 10.09
CA ILE A 169 -3.12 23.19 9.12
C ILE A 169 -3.58 21.80 9.58
N SER A 170 -2.66 20.94 10.06
CA SER A 170 -2.98 19.61 10.59
C SER A 170 -3.91 19.68 11.81
N GLU A 171 -3.62 20.57 12.77
CA GLU A 171 -4.45 20.77 13.96
C GLU A 171 -5.84 21.29 13.60
N THR A 172 -5.92 22.26 12.68
CA THR A 172 -7.20 22.80 12.19
C THR A 172 -8.02 21.71 11.49
N PHE A 173 -7.39 20.91 10.63
CA PHE A 173 -8.05 19.81 9.93
C PHE A 173 -8.55 18.74 10.91
N ASN A 174 -7.71 18.35 11.88
CA ASN A 174 -8.09 17.37 12.89
C ASN A 174 -9.25 17.84 13.74
N HIS A 175 -9.20 19.08 14.24
CA HIS A 175 -10.28 19.65 15.03
C HIS A 175 -11.59 19.76 14.23
N ALA A 176 -11.52 20.22 12.98
CA ALA A 176 -12.70 20.36 12.13
C ALA A 176 -13.39 19.02 11.80
N ASN A 177 -12.62 17.93 11.71
CA ASN A 177 -13.12 16.61 11.34
C ASN A 177 -13.26 15.65 12.53
N GLY A 178 -13.00 16.10 13.76
CA GLY A 178 -13.04 15.26 14.95
C GLY A 178 -11.99 14.13 14.96
N LEU A 179 -10.87 14.33 14.27
CA LEU A 179 -9.78 13.36 14.15
C LEU A 179 -8.79 13.53 15.29
N THR A 180 -8.17 12.42 15.69
CA THR A 180 -7.10 12.43 16.70
C THR A 180 -5.72 12.60 16.09
N LEU A 181 -5.51 12.13 14.84
CA LEU A 181 -4.20 12.03 14.21
C LEU A 181 -4.34 11.91 12.67
N VAL A 182 -3.32 12.36 11.93
CA VAL A 182 -3.13 12.10 10.49
C VAL A 182 -1.92 11.18 10.27
N SER A 183 -2.17 9.88 10.11
CA SER A 183 -1.09 8.95 9.72
C SER A 183 -0.79 9.05 8.22
N ARG A 184 0.48 9.21 7.83
CA ARG A 184 0.90 9.23 6.41
C ARG A 184 2.21 8.50 6.10
N ALA A 185 2.33 8.05 4.85
CA ALA A 185 3.54 7.49 4.19
C ALA A 185 4.08 8.47 3.12
N HIS A 186 5.11 8.16 2.30
CA HIS A 186 5.73 8.99 1.22
C HIS A 186 7.11 9.67 1.50
N GLN A 187 7.46 9.96 2.76
CA GLN A 187 8.79 10.52 3.08
C GLN A 187 9.59 9.56 3.95
N LEU A 188 10.82 9.28 3.50
CA LEU A 188 11.82 8.51 4.24
C LEU A 188 12.17 9.24 5.55
N VAL A 189 12.16 8.48 6.64
CA VAL A 189 12.67 8.92 7.95
C VAL A 189 13.88 8.08 8.28
N MET A 190 14.94 8.73 8.78
CA MET A 190 16.17 8.04 9.16
C MET A 190 16.02 7.23 10.46
N GLU A 191 14.98 7.52 11.27
CA GLU A 191 14.68 6.82 12.52
C GLU A 191 13.22 6.32 12.49
N PHE A 192 13.04 5.03 12.80
CA PHE A 192 11.72 4.42 12.99
C PHE A 192 11.27 4.65 14.43
N ASP A 193 10.29 5.52 14.63
CA ASP A 193 9.62 5.68 15.92
C ASP A 193 8.38 4.77 15.96
N PRO A 194 8.35 3.72 16.80
CA PRO A 194 7.16 2.90 16.96
C PRO A 194 6.02 3.73 17.53
N ALA A 195 4.78 3.48 17.08
CA ALA A 195 3.59 4.13 17.63
C ALA A 195 3.53 3.95 19.16
N PRO A 196 3.14 4.99 19.93
CA PRO A 196 3.05 4.92 21.39
C PRO A 196 2.16 3.76 21.84
N ARG A 197 2.70 2.83 22.64
CA ARG A 197 1.92 1.73 23.21
C ARG A 197 1.20 2.18 24.48
N ARG A 198 -0.02 1.67 24.69
CA ARG A 198 -0.81 1.99 25.89
C ARG A 198 -0.05 1.51 27.14
N GLY A 199 0.46 2.45 27.94
CA GLY A 199 1.19 2.18 29.18
C GLY A 199 2.70 2.47 29.16
N GLU A 200 3.27 2.90 28.04
CA GLU A 200 4.66 3.40 28.01
C GLU A 200 4.73 4.87 28.47
N PRO A 201 5.72 5.26 29.29
CA PRO A 201 5.90 6.65 29.70
C PRO A 201 6.19 7.52 28.46
N HIS A 202 5.59 8.71 28.41
CA HIS A 202 5.93 9.74 27.42
C HIS A 202 7.38 10.20 27.65
N VAL A 203 8.34 9.44 27.14
CA VAL A 203 9.73 9.89 27.07
C VAL A 203 9.75 10.98 26.01
N THR A 204 10.18 12.18 26.41
CA THR A 204 10.47 13.32 25.54
C THR A 204 11.48 12.94 24.47
N ARG A 205 10.99 12.35 23.38
CA ARG A 205 11.69 12.27 22.10
C ARG A 205 10.90 13.18 21.18
N ARG A 206 11.51 14.30 20.80
CA ARG A 206 10.93 15.22 19.82
C ARG A 206 10.89 14.48 18.49
N THR A 207 9.77 13.82 18.20
CA THR A 207 9.43 13.42 16.85
C THR A 207 9.41 14.70 16.01
N PRO A 208 10.18 14.79 14.91
CA PRO A 208 10.16 15.96 14.06
C PRO A 208 8.73 16.24 13.57
N ASP A 209 8.32 17.51 13.59
CA ASP A 209 6.94 18.02 13.45
C ASP A 209 6.26 17.78 12.08
N TYR A 210 6.74 16.80 11.29
CA TYR A 210 6.19 16.37 10.00
C TYR A 210 5.65 14.93 10.02
N PHE A 211 5.53 14.33 11.22
CA PHE A 211 4.91 13.02 11.45
C PHE A 211 3.88 13.08 12.57
N LEU A 212 2.74 13.75 12.34
CA LEU A 212 1.51 13.61 13.14
C LEU A 212 0.26 13.85 12.28
#